data_AF-A0A816NCY9-F1
#
_entry.id   AF-A0A816NCY9-F1
#
_cell.length_a   1.000
_cell.length_b   1.000
_cell.length_c   1.000
_cell.angle_alpha   90.00
_cell.angle_beta   90.00
_cell.angle_gamma   90.00
#
_symmetry.space_group_name_H-M   'P 1'
#
loop_
_entity.id
_entity.type
_entity.pdbx_description
1 polymer ?
#
loop_
_entity_poly.entity_id
_entity_poly.type
_entity_poly.pdbx_seq_one_letter_code
_entity_poly.pdbx_strand_id
1 'polypeptide(L)'
;MHQQKIELEDKIQKQKIRYERLIEQLENAQSENQNEKNEISSARGEIAKLAEDIDRMKSRIQWNCYIFVDDNQVLIIADAFHGRITQWKKGDINGEIIVGDNGVGNRLNQLDRPADMLIDKKTDSLIICDRENRRVVRWSRHKNTTQREILIDNICSYGLDMDDQRYLYVSNTEQHEVRRYQLGDKNGTLVAGGKGQGTALNQFNEPGCLFVDRQQNVYVLDNRNHRIMK
;
A
#
# COMPACT_ATOMS: atom_id res chain seq x y z
N MET A 1 10.58 18.15 -8.54
CA MET A 1 10.52 16.78 -9.09
C MET A 1 11.78 15.98 -8.73
N HIS A 2 12.98 16.38 -9.18
CA HIS A 2 14.25 15.73 -8.79
C HIS A 2 14.63 15.98 -7.31
N GLN A 3 14.40 17.22 -6.83
CA GLN A 3 14.84 17.65 -5.50
C GLN A 3 14.21 16.87 -4.33
N GLN A 4 12.90 16.62 -4.36
CA GLN A 4 12.21 15.86 -3.30
C GLN A 4 12.62 14.38 -3.27
N LYS A 5 12.93 13.79 -4.43
CA LYS A 5 13.48 12.44 -4.52
C LYS A 5 14.88 12.41 -3.90
N ILE A 6 15.74 13.34 -4.28
CA ILE A 6 17.10 13.48 -3.73
C ILE A 6 17.06 13.66 -2.21
N GLU A 7 16.17 14.50 -1.70
CA GLU A 7 16.03 14.74 -0.26
C GLU A 7 15.60 13.47 0.50
N LEU A 8 14.72 12.65 -0.08
CA LEU A 8 14.30 11.40 0.53
C LEU A 8 15.39 10.32 0.42
N GLU A 9 16.11 10.26 -0.70
CA GLU A 9 17.28 9.39 -0.88
C GLU A 9 18.39 9.73 0.13
N ASP A 10 18.65 11.01 0.36
CA ASP A 10 19.62 11.49 1.36
C ASP A 10 19.19 11.12 2.79
N LYS A 11 17.89 11.26 3.11
CA LYS A 11 17.34 10.80 4.41
C LYS A 11 17.50 9.30 4.60
N ILE A 12 17.22 8.50 3.57
CA ILE A 12 17.43 7.04 3.62
C ILE A 12 18.90 6.73 3.83
N GLN A 13 19.80 7.40 3.12
CA GLN A 13 21.22 7.17 3.23
C GLN A 13 21.74 7.50 4.64
N LYS A 14 21.26 8.58 5.25
CA LYS A 14 21.56 8.92 6.65
C LYS A 14 21.10 7.85 7.63
N GLN A 15 19.89 7.32 7.47
CA GLN A 15 19.40 6.24 8.34
C GLN A 15 20.15 4.92 8.12
N LYS A 16 20.55 4.59 6.88
CA LYS A 16 21.40 3.43 6.59
C LYS A 16 22.76 3.53 7.29
N ILE A 17 23.41 4.69 7.22
CA ILE A 17 24.69 4.91 7.91
C ILE A 17 24.52 4.73 9.43
N ARG A 18 23.43 5.25 10.01
CA ARG A 18 23.13 5.05 11.44
C ARG A 18 22.91 3.57 11.77
N TYR A 19 22.18 2.85 10.92
CA TYR A 19 21.92 1.41 11.07
C TYR A 19 23.22 0.60 11.02
N GLU A 20 24.08 0.85 10.04
CA GLU A 20 25.38 0.16 9.87
C GLU A 20 26.28 0.39 11.09
N ARG A 21 26.35 1.63 11.61
CA ARG A 21 27.11 1.93 12.84
C ARG A 21 26.61 1.16 14.06
N LEU A 22 25.29 1.00 14.21
CA LEU A 22 24.72 0.26 15.34
C LEU A 22 25.01 -1.24 15.23
N ILE A 23 24.99 -1.81 14.01
CA ILE A 23 25.41 -3.20 13.79
C ILE A 23 26.89 -3.38 14.13
N GLU A 24 27.77 -2.51 13.65
CA GLU A 24 29.20 -2.58 13.94
C GLU A 24 29.49 -2.48 15.45
N GLN A 25 28.76 -1.61 16.17
CA GLN A 25 28.85 -1.53 17.63
C GLN A 25 28.41 -2.82 18.32
N LEU A 26 27.35 -3.47 17.84
CA LEU A 26 26.87 -4.74 18.38
C LEU A 26 27.80 -5.92 18.08
N GLU A 27 28.39 -5.97 16.89
CA GLU A 27 29.33 -7.04 16.50
C GLU A 27 30.62 -7.01 17.34
N ASN A 28 31.04 -5.81 17.76
CA ASN A 28 32.20 -5.60 18.62
C ASN A 28 31.91 -5.73 20.12
N ALA A 29 30.64 -5.84 20.53
CA ALA A 29 30.25 -5.99 21.92
C ALA A 29 30.39 -7.45 22.37
N GLN A 30 31.39 -7.75 23.21
CA GLN A 30 31.50 -9.03 23.93
C GLN A 30 30.76 -8.91 25.27
N SER A 31 29.83 -9.82 25.58
CA SER A 31 29.02 -9.73 26.80
C SER A 31 29.62 -10.56 27.94
N GLU A 32 29.98 -9.93 29.05
CA GLU A 32 30.34 -10.64 30.28
C GLU A 32 29.42 -10.29 31.46
N ASN A 33 28.74 -9.14 31.46
CA ASN A 33 27.82 -8.76 32.55
C ASN A 33 26.37 -8.48 32.11
N GLN A 34 25.45 -8.41 33.08
CA GLN A 34 24.01 -8.26 32.85
C GLN A 34 23.61 -6.88 32.30
N ASN A 35 24.39 -5.82 32.60
CA ASN A 35 24.12 -4.47 32.10
C ASN A 35 24.42 -4.37 30.61
N GLU A 36 25.55 -4.93 30.16
CA GLU A 36 25.92 -5.01 28.74
C GLU A 36 24.89 -5.81 27.94
N LYS A 37 24.36 -6.90 28.50
CA LYS A 37 23.27 -7.68 27.87
C LYS A 37 21.99 -6.85 27.67
N ASN A 38 21.66 -5.98 28.63
CA ASN A 38 20.49 -5.10 28.52
C ASN A 38 20.71 -4.01 27.45
N GLU A 39 21.91 -3.44 27.37
CA GLU A 39 22.29 -2.47 26.34
C GLU A 39 22.25 -3.09 24.93
N ILE A 40 22.78 -4.31 24.77
CA ILE A 40 22.71 -5.08 23.51
C ILE A 40 21.25 -5.34 23.11
N SER A 41 20.38 -5.70 24.06
CA SER A 41 18.96 -5.92 23.78
C SER A 41 18.25 -4.63 23.33
N SER A 42 18.57 -3.49 23.94
CA SER A 42 18.03 -2.19 23.54
C SER A 42 18.47 -1.79 22.14
N ALA A 43 19.77 -1.95 21.84
CA ALA A 43 20.33 -1.66 20.52
C ALA A 43 19.71 -2.53 19.41
N ARG A 44 19.45 -3.82 19.67
CA ARG A 44 18.71 -4.69 18.74
C ARG A 44 17.29 -4.17 18.45
N GLY A 45 16.59 -3.66 19.47
CA GLY A 45 15.26 -3.04 19.29
C GLY A 45 15.33 -1.77 18.43
N GLU A 46 16.33 -0.93 18.63
CA GLU A 46 16.55 0.26 17.79
C GLU A 46 16.86 -0.09 16.33
N ILE A 47 17.69 -1.12 16.10
CA ILE A 47 18.03 -1.63 14.75
C ILE A 47 16.79 -2.15 14.04
N ALA A 48 15.94 -2.91 14.71
CA ALA A 48 14.69 -3.41 14.13
C ALA A 48 13.78 -2.25 13.68
N LYS A 49 13.63 -1.23 14.54
CA LYS A 49 12.86 -0.03 14.21
C LYS A 49 13.46 0.77 13.04
N LEU A 50 14.79 0.93 13.02
CA LEU A 50 15.50 1.58 11.92
C LEU A 50 15.35 0.83 10.60
N ALA A 51 15.37 -0.51 10.63
CA ALA A 51 15.15 -1.33 9.45
C ALA A 51 13.73 -1.12 8.89
N GLU A 52 12.71 -1.13 9.75
CA GLU A 52 11.32 -0.83 9.37
C GLU A 52 11.19 0.59 8.80
N ASP A 53 11.81 1.58 9.43
CA ASP A 53 11.77 2.97 8.97
C ASP A 53 12.48 3.14 7.61
N ILE A 54 13.63 2.48 7.41
CA ILE A 54 14.35 2.49 6.14
C ILE A 54 13.51 1.84 5.04
N ASP A 55 12.89 0.70 5.30
CA ASP A 55 12.06 0.01 4.31
C ASP A 55 10.80 0.83 3.99
N ARG A 56 10.15 1.41 5.01
CA ARG A 56 9.05 2.37 4.83
C ARG A 56 9.49 3.54 3.94
N MET A 57 10.63 4.16 4.21
CA MET A 57 11.13 5.26 3.37
C MET A 57 11.50 4.82 1.95
N LYS A 58 12.06 3.62 1.76
CA LYS A 58 12.33 3.06 0.41
C LYS A 58 11.04 2.83 -0.36
N SER A 59 10.00 2.32 0.30
CA SER A 59 8.68 2.13 -0.33
C SER A 59 8.08 3.45 -0.82
N ARG A 60 8.40 4.58 -0.18
CA ARG A 60 7.99 5.93 -0.61
C ARG A 60 8.67 6.40 -1.90
N ILE A 61 9.76 5.75 -2.31
CA ILE A 61 10.48 5.96 -3.58
C ILE A 61 9.98 4.99 -4.67
N GLN A 62 9.26 3.93 -4.33
CA GLN A 62 8.63 3.08 -5.33
C GLN A 62 7.50 3.82 -6.02
N TRP A 63 7.73 4.18 -7.27
CA TRP A 63 6.77 4.83 -8.14
C TRP A 63 5.84 3.80 -8.76
N ASN A 64 4.92 3.28 -7.95
CA ASN A 64 3.89 2.39 -8.46
C ASN A 64 2.80 3.26 -9.10
N CYS A 65 2.83 3.35 -10.43
CA CYS A 65 1.68 3.83 -11.18
C CYS A 65 0.81 2.62 -11.49
N TYR A 66 -0.42 2.62 -10.99
CA TYR A 66 -1.41 1.62 -11.39
C TYR A 66 -2.16 2.08 -12.62
N ILE A 67 -2.46 1.15 -13.50
CA ILE A 67 -3.11 1.39 -14.78
C ILE A 67 -4.31 0.46 -14.92
N PHE A 68 -5.46 1.04 -15.24
CA PHE A 68 -6.68 0.31 -15.53
C PHE A 68 -7.28 0.82 -16.84
N VAL A 69 -7.89 -0.08 -17.62
CA VAL A 69 -8.61 0.28 -18.85
C VAL A 69 -10.06 -0.13 -18.66
N ASP A 70 -10.98 0.82 -18.78
CA ASP A 70 -12.40 0.54 -18.69
C ASP A 70 -12.96 -0.04 -20.01
N ASP A 71 -14.22 -0.52 -19.97
CA ASP A 71 -14.88 -1.11 -21.13
C ASP A 71 -15.01 -0.15 -22.32
N ASN A 72 -14.89 1.17 -22.09
CA ASN A 72 -14.93 2.21 -23.11
C ASN A 72 -13.54 2.55 -23.68
N GLN A 73 -12.53 1.74 -23.38
CA GLN A 73 -11.12 1.97 -23.72
C GLN A 73 -10.57 3.27 -23.13
N VAL A 74 -11.13 3.71 -22.01
CA VAL A 74 -10.62 4.84 -21.25
C VAL A 74 -9.55 4.33 -20.29
N LEU A 75 -8.39 4.95 -20.38
CA LEU A 75 -7.23 4.66 -19.56
C LEU A 75 -7.31 5.49 -18.27
N ILE A 76 -7.33 4.81 -17.13
CA ILE A 76 -7.30 5.42 -15.80
C ILE A 76 -5.96 5.09 -15.15
N ILE A 77 -5.26 6.11 -14.66
CA ILE A 77 -3.91 5.98 -14.11
C ILE A 77 -3.87 6.57 -12.70
N ALA A 78 -3.41 5.78 -11.73
CA ALA A 78 -2.93 6.29 -10.44
C ALA A 78 -1.57 6.96 -10.66
N ASP A 79 -1.55 8.29 -10.61
CA ASP A 79 -0.32 9.07 -10.53
C ASP A 79 0.05 9.19 -9.05
N ALA A 80 0.64 8.12 -8.53
CA ALA A 80 0.89 7.93 -7.10
C ALA A 80 1.76 9.05 -6.50
N PHE A 81 2.73 9.54 -7.27
CA PHE A 81 3.62 10.60 -6.82
C PHE A 81 2.89 11.93 -6.60
N HIS A 82 1.93 12.25 -7.48
CA HIS A 82 1.15 13.48 -7.36
C HIS A 82 -0.13 13.31 -6.53
N GLY A 83 -0.40 12.11 -6.00
CA GLY A 83 -1.58 11.85 -5.16
C GLY A 83 -2.88 12.06 -5.93
N ARG A 84 -2.92 11.67 -7.21
CA ARG A 84 -4.06 11.92 -8.09
C ARG A 84 -4.34 10.73 -9.01
N ILE A 85 -5.54 10.71 -9.56
CA ILE A 85 -5.95 9.76 -10.59
C ILE A 85 -6.32 10.55 -11.84
N THR A 86 -5.77 10.12 -12.97
CA THR A 86 -6.00 10.76 -14.26
C THR A 86 -6.72 9.82 -15.21
N GLN A 87 -7.52 10.41 -16.09
CA GLN A 87 -8.26 9.74 -17.14
C GLN A 87 -7.73 10.19 -18.50
N TRP A 88 -7.59 9.23 -19.42
CA TRP A 88 -7.08 9.43 -20.77
C TRP A 88 -7.94 8.67 -21.76
N LYS A 89 -8.44 9.37 -22.78
CA LYS A 89 -9.13 8.79 -23.92
C LYS A 89 -8.13 8.57 -25.06
N LYS A 90 -8.51 7.72 -26.00
CA LYS A 90 -7.71 7.49 -27.20
C LYS A 90 -7.47 8.80 -27.94
N GLY A 91 -6.20 9.17 -28.09
CA GLY A 91 -5.76 10.40 -28.77
C GLY A 91 -5.55 11.59 -27.83
N ASP A 92 -5.84 11.46 -26.53
CA ASP A 92 -5.53 12.51 -25.56
C ASP A 92 -4.00 12.69 -25.44
N ILE A 93 -3.56 13.94 -25.46
CA ILE A 93 -2.17 14.33 -25.19
C ILE A 93 -1.98 14.86 -23.75
N ASN A 94 -3.08 15.10 -23.04
CA ASN A 94 -3.11 15.52 -21.64
C ASN A 94 -4.22 14.74 -20.91
N GLY A 95 -3.92 14.25 -19.70
CA GLY A 95 -4.88 13.57 -18.87
C GLY A 95 -5.78 14.52 -18.10
N GLU A 96 -7.05 14.14 -17.94
CA GLU A 96 -8.02 14.81 -17.07
C GLU A 96 -7.84 14.30 -15.63
N ILE A 97 -7.66 15.19 -14.65
CA ILE A 97 -7.64 14.78 -13.24
C ILE A 97 -9.08 14.50 -12.81
N ILE A 98 -9.36 13.27 -12.41
CA ILE A 98 -10.69 12.85 -11.95
C ILE A 98 -10.76 12.67 -10.43
N VAL A 99 -9.61 12.53 -9.76
CA VAL A 99 -9.47 12.41 -8.29
C VAL A 99 -8.16 13.04 -7.86
N GLY A 100 -8.12 13.69 -6.69
CA GLY A 100 -6.88 14.20 -6.08
C GLY A 100 -6.37 15.52 -6.68
N ASP A 101 -7.27 16.41 -7.10
CA ASP A 101 -6.96 17.75 -7.62
C ASP A 101 -6.40 18.73 -6.56
N ASN A 102 -6.41 18.35 -5.28
CA ASN A 102 -5.95 19.15 -4.15
C ASN A 102 -4.53 18.78 -3.65
N GLY A 103 -3.76 18.06 -4.49
CA GLY A 103 -2.40 17.62 -4.18
C GLY A 103 -2.33 16.52 -3.12
N VAL A 104 -1.10 16.14 -2.80
CA VAL A 104 -0.81 15.06 -1.84
C VAL A 104 -1.22 15.45 -0.42
N GLY A 105 -1.93 14.57 0.27
CA GLY A 105 -2.34 14.78 1.66
C GLY A 105 -3.38 13.77 2.15
N ASN A 106 -3.87 13.96 3.37
CA ASN A 106 -4.74 12.99 4.08
C ASN A 106 -6.19 13.46 4.23
N ARG A 107 -6.55 14.65 3.74
CA ARG A 107 -7.95 15.09 3.71
C ARG A 107 -8.75 14.20 2.77
N LEU A 108 -10.07 14.19 2.93
CA LEU A 108 -10.94 13.35 2.12
C LEU A 108 -10.96 13.73 0.62
N ASN A 109 -10.47 14.93 0.29
CA ASN A 109 -10.25 15.43 -1.07
C ASN A 109 -8.80 15.29 -1.57
N GLN A 110 -7.94 14.59 -0.83
CA GLN A 110 -6.53 14.38 -1.15
C GLN A 110 -6.20 12.88 -1.10
N LEU A 111 -5.13 12.47 -1.76
CA LEU A 111 -4.55 11.12 -1.68
C LEU A 111 -3.05 11.21 -1.36
N ASP A 112 -2.47 10.15 -0.85
CA ASP A 112 -1.01 9.99 -0.68
C ASP A 112 -0.60 8.58 -1.13
N ARG A 113 0.12 8.54 -2.26
CA ARG A 113 0.56 7.33 -2.98
C ARG A 113 -0.57 6.32 -3.19
N PRO A 114 -1.63 6.67 -3.94
CA PRO A 114 -2.62 5.67 -4.34
C PRO A 114 -1.94 4.50 -5.08
N ALA A 115 -2.19 3.27 -4.63
CA ALA A 115 -1.45 2.09 -5.08
C ALA A 115 -2.25 1.21 -6.06
N ASP A 116 -3.56 1.15 -5.91
CA ASP A 116 -4.47 0.35 -6.73
C ASP A 116 -5.86 1.00 -6.73
N MET A 117 -6.68 0.69 -7.73
CA MET A 117 -8.06 1.15 -7.82
C MET A 117 -8.93 0.22 -8.66
N LEU A 118 -10.24 0.26 -8.42
CA LEU A 118 -11.24 -0.34 -9.29
C LEU A 118 -12.44 0.59 -9.50
N ILE A 119 -13.21 0.30 -10.55
CA ILE A 119 -14.50 0.94 -10.80
C ILE A 119 -15.61 0.04 -10.24
N ASP A 120 -16.35 0.56 -9.28
CA ASP A 120 -17.63 -0.01 -8.88
C ASP A 120 -18.71 0.44 -9.87
N LYS A 121 -18.96 -0.37 -10.90
CA LYS A 121 -19.94 -0.08 -11.96
C LYS A 121 -21.36 0.09 -11.42
N LYS A 122 -21.70 -0.51 -10.27
CA LYS A 122 -23.04 -0.43 -9.69
C LYS A 122 -23.34 0.96 -9.10
N THR A 123 -22.33 1.62 -8.55
CA THR A 123 -22.47 2.97 -7.98
C THR A 123 -21.76 4.05 -8.80
N ASP A 124 -21.18 3.69 -9.94
CA ASP A 124 -20.32 4.54 -10.77
C ASP A 124 -19.29 5.31 -9.92
N SER A 125 -18.50 4.56 -9.16
CA SER A 125 -17.53 5.12 -8.21
C SER A 125 -16.15 4.48 -8.40
N LEU A 126 -15.11 5.24 -8.10
CA LEU A 126 -13.76 4.71 -7.93
C LEU A 126 -13.57 4.26 -6.48
N ILE A 127 -13.03 3.07 -6.29
CA ILE A 127 -12.54 2.57 -5.01
C ILE A 127 -11.02 2.49 -5.10
N ILE A 128 -10.33 3.11 -4.16
CA ILE A 128 -8.90 3.43 -4.29
C ILE A 128 -8.17 3.02 -3.02
N CYS A 129 -7.07 2.29 -3.17
CA CYS A 129 -6.08 2.06 -2.12
C CYS A 129 -5.24 3.32 -1.93
N ASP A 130 -5.56 4.12 -0.92
CA ASP A 130 -4.82 5.32 -0.55
C ASP A 130 -3.73 4.96 0.49
N ARG A 131 -2.69 4.30 -0.03
CA ARG A 131 -1.76 3.46 0.71
C ARG A 131 -1.09 4.16 1.90
N GLU A 132 -0.54 5.34 1.71
CA GLU A 132 0.21 6.04 2.77
C GLU A 132 -0.72 6.69 3.80
N ASN A 133 -1.95 7.01 3.39
CA ASN A 133 -3.01 7.40 4.30
C ASN A 133 -3.65 6.19 5.01
N ARG A 134 -3.18 4.97 4.73
CA ARG A 134 -3.64 3.71 5.33
C ARG A 134 -5.16 3.54 5.30
N ARG A 135 -5.75 3.79 4.13
CA ARG A 135 -7.20 3.71 3.95
C ARG A 135 -7.57 3.26 2.54
N VAL A 136 -8.79 2.73 2.43
CA VAL A 136 -9.48 2.56 1.15
C VAL A 136 -10.60 3.58 1.08
N VAL A 137 -10.61 4.39 0.02
CA VAL A 137 -11.61 5.45 -0.18
C VAL A 137 -12.49 5.17 -1.39
N ARG A 138 -13.74 5.63 -1.32
CA ARG A 138 -14.65 5.65 -2.46
C ARG A 138 -14.91 7.08 -2.90
N TRP A 139 -14.81 7.34 -4.19
CA TRP A 139 -15.08 8.63 -4.83
C TRP A 139 -16.10 8.42 -5.95
N SER A 140 -17.24 9.11 -5.88
CA SER A 140 -18.22 9.07 -6.96
C SER A 140 -17.68 9.74 -8.22
N ARG A 141 -18.01 9.18 -9.40
CA ARG A 141 -17.61 9.71 -10.71
C ARG A 141 -18.67 10.59 -11.36
N HIS A 142 -19.86 10.72 -10.75
CA HIS A 142 -20.89 11.62 -11.27
C HIS A 142 -20.43 13.09 -11.25
N LYS A 143 -20.61 13.81 -12.37
CA LYS A 143 -20.04 15.15 -12.58
C LYS A 143 -20.45 16.24 -11.57
N ASN A 144 -21.56 16.04 -10.85
CA ASN A 144 -22.15 17.04 -9.95
C ASN A 144 -22.10 16.64 -8.46
N THR A 145 -21.25 15.68 -8.08
CA THR A 145 -21.16 15.26 -6.68
C THR A 145 -19.73 15.27 -6.17
N THR A 146 -19.59 15.61 -4.89
CA THR A 146 -18.34 15.52 -4.13
C THR A 146 -18.39 14.39 -3.10
N GLN A 147 -19.33 13.45 -3.27
CA GLN A 147 -19.46 12.29 -2.40
C GLN A 147 -18.17 11.48 -2.42
N ARG A 148 -17.53 11.47 -1.25
CA ARG A 148 -16.28 10.81 -0.94
C ARG A 148 -16.44 10.21 0.44
N GLU A 149 -15.92 9.01 0.64
CA GLU A 149 -16.00 8.33 1.92
C GLU A 149 -14.80 7.43 2.14
N ILE A 150 -14.51 7.17 3.41
CA ILE A 150 -13.55 6.15 3.82
C ILE A 150 -14.33 4.85 3.99
N LEU A 151 -14.06 3.87 3.11
CA LEU A 151 -14.63 2.54 3.21
C LEU A 151 -13.97 1.77 4.35
N ILE A 152 -12.64 1.71 4.32
CA ILE A 152 -11.81 0.96 5.26
C ILE A 152 -10.71 1.87 5.76
N ASP A 153 -10.48 1.91 7.06
CA ASP A 153 -9.38 2.62 7.71
C ASP A 153 -8.34 1.64 8.28
N ASN A 154 -7.18 2.18 8.68
CA ASN A 154 -6.08 1.43 9.26
C ASN A 154 -5.61 0.21 8.44
N ILE A 155 -5.58 0.37 7.11
CA ILE A 155 -5.12 -0.68 6.19
C ILE A 155 -4.09 -0.12 5.21
N CYS A 156 -2.90 -0.71 5.20
CA CYS A 156 -1.86 -0.40 4.22
C CYS A 156 -1.97 -1.39 3.07
N SER A 157 -2.66 -0.99 2.01
CA SER A 157 -2.98 -1.87 0.88
C SER A 157 -2.23 -1.51 -0.39
N TYR A 158 -1.73 -2.54 -1.07
CA TYR A 158 -1.18 -2.46 -2.41
C TYR A 158 -2.13 -2.99 -3.48
N GLY A 159 -3.20 -3.69 -3.09
CA GLY A 159 -4.03 -4.46 -4.00
C GLY A 159 -5.46 -4.58 -3.51
N LEU A 160 -6.42 -4.32 -4.39
CA LEU A 160 -7.82 -4.62 -4.15
C LEU A 160 -8.52 -5.21 -5.37
N ASP A 161 -9.57 -5.98 -5.13
CA ASP A 161 -10.47 -6.47 -6.18
C ASP A 161 -11.87 -6.69 -5.59
N MET A 162 -12.90 -6.70 -6.44
CA MET A 162 -14.29 -6.86 -6.02
C MET A 162 -14.95 -7.98 -6.80
N ASP A 163 -15.57 -8.92 -6.08
CA ASP A 163 -16.31 -10.01 -6.70
C ASP A 163 -17.70 -9.57 -7.20
N ASP A 164 -18.37 -10.46 -7.94
CA ASP A 164 -19.72 -10.23 -8.47
C ASP A 164 -20.79 -10.06 -7.37
N GLN A 165 -20.49 -10.48 -6.13
CA GLN A 165 -21.35 -10.30 -4.95
C GLN A 165 -21.08 -8.97 -4.22
N ARG A 166 -20.12 -8.18 -4.69
CA ARG A 166 -19.65 -6.91 -4.13
C ARG A 166 -18.99 -7.04 -2.76
N TYR A 167 -18.31 -8.16 -2.53
CA TYR A 167 -17.28 -8.21 -1.50
C TYR A 167 -15.98 -7.62 -2.03
N LEU A 168 -15.41 -6.70 -1.27
CA LEU A 168 -14.13 -6.08 -1.56
C LEU A 168 -13.02 -6.88 -0.87
N TYR A 169 -12.09 -7.41 -1.65
CA TYR A 169 -10.90 -8.09 -1.18
C TYR A 169 -9.75 -7.10 -1.19
N VAL A 170 -9.02 -7.01 -0.07
CA VAL A 170 -7.96 -6.03 0.12
C VAL A 170 -6.77 -6.72 0.75
N SER A 171 -5.59 -6.56 0.15
CA SER A 171 -4.34 -6.95 0.79
C SER A 171 -4.00 -5.97 1.90
N ASN A 172 -3.61 -6.49 3.06
CA ASN A 172 -3.07 -5.69 4.15
C ASN A 172 -1.60 -6.04 4.29
N THR A 173 -0.77 -5.28 3.57
CA THR A 173 0.65 -5.59 3.35
C THR A 173 1.43 -5.60 4.66
N GLU A 174 1.13 -4.66 5.56
CA GLU A 174 1.77 -4.54 6.88
C GLU A 174 1.35 -5.64 7.86
N GLN A 175 0.15 -6.20 7.71
CA GLN A 175 -0.33 -7.29 8.56
C GLN A 175 -0.12 -8.68 7.92
N HIS A 176 0.46 -8.74 6.73
CA HIS A 176 0.73 -9.98 5.99
C HIS A 176 -0.52 -10.86 5.83
N GLU A 177 -1.62 -10.24 5.44
CA GLU A 177 -2.92 -10.89 5.32
C GLU A 177 -3.72 -10.34 4.14
N VAL A 178 -4.77 -11.06 3.76
CA VAL A 178 -5.83 -10.59 2.87
C VAL A 178 -7.15 -10.65 3.61
N ARG A 179 -7.91 -9.56 3.53
CA ARG A 179 -9.24 -9.45 4.14
C ARG A 179 -10.31 -9.23 3.08
N ARG A 180 -11.52 -9.70 3.38
CA ARG A 180 -12.73 -9.50 2.59
C ARG A 180 -13.71 -8.65 3.37
N TYR A 181 -14.27 -7.63 2.74
CA TYR A 181 -15.20 -6.69 3.34
C TYR A 181 -16.51 -6.70 2.57
N GLN A 182 -17.62 -6.80 3.29
CA GLN A 182 -18.89 -6.34 2.73
C GLN A 182 -18.86 -4.81 2.72
N LEU A 183 -19.36 -4.15 1.68
CA LEU A 183 -19.40 -2.69 1.67
C LEU A 183 -20.21 -2.16 2.87
N GLY A 184 -19.57 -1.34 3.70
CA GLY A 184 -20.09 -0.84 4.97
C GLY A 184 -19.52 -1.54 6.22
N ASP A 185 -18.88 -2.70 6.06
CA ASP A 185 -18.10 -3.35 7.12
C ASP A 185 -16.76 -2.62 7.32
N LYS A 186 -16.33 -2.53 8.58
CA LYS A 186 -15.07 -1.88 8.98
C LYS A 186 -13.97 -2.86 9.32
N ASN A 187 -14.31 -4.08 9.74
CA ASN A 187 -13.33 -5.02 10.26
C ASN A 187 -12.91 -6.05 9.21
N GLY A 188 -13.83 -6.43 8.32
CA GLY A 188 -13.59 -7.45 7.31
C GLY A 188 -13.39 -8.83 7.93
N THR A 189 -13.39 -9.85 7.07
CA THR A 189 -13.10 -11.24 7.42
C THR A 189 -11.73 -11.62 6.87
N LEU A 190 -10.89 -12.27 7.69
CA LEU A 190 -9.61 -12.82 7.24
C LEU A 190 -9.86 -13.92 6.19
N VAL A 191 -9.25 -13.80 5.02
CA VAL A 191 -9.34 -14.77 3.93
C VAL A 191 -8.10 -15.67 3.89
N ALA A 192 -6.91 -15.07 3.95
CA ALA A 192 -5.64 -15.76 3.85
C ALA A 192 -4.55 -14.99 4.62
N GLY A 193 -3.49 -15.70 5.00
CA GLY A 193 -2.41 -15.16 5.83
C GLY A 193 -2.84 -15.00 7.30
N GLY A 194 -2.41 -13.91 7.94
CA GLY A 194 -2.76 -13.62 9.34
C GLY A 194 -2.08 -14.54 10.36
N LYS A 195 -1.05 -15.28 9.94
CA LYS A 195 -0.16 -16.09 10.80
C LYS A 195 1.26 -15.51 10.87
N GLY A 196 1.35 -14.20 10.72
CA GLY A 196 2.60 -13.46 10.67
C GLY A 196 3.32 -13.57 9.33
N GLN A 197 4.44 -12.86 9.24
CA GLN A 197 5.32 -12.89 8.09
C GLN A 197 5.98 -14.27 7.96
N GLY A 198 6.06 -14.82 6.75
CA GLY A 198 6.82 -16.06 6.51
C GLY A 198 6.55 -16.71 5.16
N THR A 199 7.12 -17.90 4.96
CA THR A 199 7.10 -18.64 3.68
C THR A 199 6.15 -19.85 3.68
N ALA A 200 5.51 -20.15 4.82
CA ALA A 200 4.53 -21.23 4.91
C ALA A 200 3.30 -20.94 4.04
N LEU A 201 2.49 -21.97 3.73
CA LEU A 201 1.29 -21.83 2.89
C LEU A 201 0.16 -21.00 3.54
N ASN A 202 0.23 -20.77 4.85
CA ASN A 202 -0.71 -19.95 5.61
C ASN A 202 -0.10 -18.60 6.04
N GLN A 203 1.05 -18.23 5.48
CA GLN A 203 1.75 -16.97 5.76
C GLN A 203 2.00 -16.22 4.45
N PHE A 204 2.07 -14.90 4.57
CA PHE A 204 2.53 -14.02 3.50
C PHE A 204 3.76 -13.25 3.94
N ASN A 205 4.45 -12.64 3.00
CA ASN A 205 5.52 -11.69 3.21
C ASN A 205 5.28 -10.48 2.30
N GLU A 206 4.70 -9.44 2.90
CA GLU A 206 4.24 -8.22 2.23
C GLU A 206 3.34 -8.50 1.00
N PRO A 207 2.13 -9.07 1.18
CA PRO A 207 1.24 -9.35 0.07
C PRO A 207 0.90 -8.05 -0.70
N GLY A 208 0.95 -8.14 -2.02
CA GLY A 208 0.79 -7.05 -2.97
C GLY A 208 -0.58 -7.02 -3.64
N CYS A 209 -0.58 -6.92 -4.97
CA CYS A 209 -1.78 -7.02 -5.79
C CYS A 209 -2.48 -8.37 -5.59
N LEU A 210 -3.80 -8.35 -5.75
CA LEU A 210 -4.63 -9.55 -5.72
C LEU A 210 -5.64 -9.54 -6.86
N PHE A 211 -6.16 -10.71 -7.20
CA PHE A 211 -7.22 -10.91 -8.19
C PHE A 211 -8.21 -11.96 -7.69
N VAL A 212 -9.49 -11.73 -7.87
CA VAL A 212 -10.57 -12.65 -7.46
C VAL A 212 -11.28 -13.16 -8.70
N ASP A 213 -11.31 -14.49 -8.87
CA ASP A 213 -12.02 -15.08 -10.01
C ASP A 213 -13.53 -15.23 -9.74
N ARG A 214 -14.27 -15.63 -10.78
CA ARG A 214 -15.73 -15.82 -10.70
C ARG A 214 -16.15 -16.98 -9.78
N GLN A 215 -15.23 -17.85 -9.41
CA GLN A 215 -15.45 -18.91 -8.41
C GLN A 215 -15.03 -18.47 -7.01
N GLN A 216 -14.72 -17.18 -6.81
CA GLN A 216 -14.26 -16.56 -5.57
C GLN A 216 -12.92 -17.12 -5.06
N ASN A 217 -12.09 -17.69 -5.95
CA ASN A 217 -10.70 -17.97 -5.60
C ASN A 217 -9.90 -16.66 -5.58
N VAL A 218 -8.97 -16.51 -4.65
CA VAL A 218 -8.19 -15.29 -4.46
C VAL A 218 -6.73 -15.56 -4.79
N TYR A 219 -6.24 -14.92 -5.84
CA TYR A 219 -4.85 -15.00 -6.26
C TYR A 219 -4.09 -13.82 -5.67
N VAL A 220 -3.07 -14.08 -4.87
CA VAL A 220 -2.34 -13.05 -4.11
C VAL A 220 -0.87 -13.08 -4.51
N LEU A 221 -0.34 -11.92 -4.92
CA LEU A 221 1.09 -11.76 -5.11
C LEU A 221 1.78 -11.65 -3.75
N ASP A 222 2.51 -12.68 -3.37
CA ASP A 222 3.29 -12.73 -2.13
C ASP A 222 4.68 -12.13 -2.40
N ASN A 223 4.72 -10.78 -2.48
CA ASN A 223 5.79 -10.01 -3.14
C ASN A 223 7.20 -10.42 -2.71
N ARG A 224 7.45 -10.50 -1.40
CA ARG A 224 8.79 -10.75 -0.86
C ARG A 224 9.16 -12.22 -0.81
N ASN A 225 8.20 -13.11 -1.04
CA ASN A 225 8.44 -14.53 -1.25
C ASN A 225 8.52 -14.91 -2.73
N HIS A 226 8.36 -13.94 -3.64
CA HIS A 226 8.50 -14.12 -5.10
C HIS A 226 7.58 -15.22 -5.66
N ARG A 227 6.34 -15.29 -5.14
CA ARG A 227 5.35 -16.29 -5.56
C ARG A 227 3.95 -15.70 -5.67
N ILE A 228 3.07 -16.45 -6.31
CA ILE A 228 1.63 -16.21 -6.29
C ILE A 228 0.99 -17.35 -5.51
N MET A 229 0.08 -17.02 -4.59
CA MET A 229 -0.75 -18.00 -3.88
C MET A 229 -2.19 -17.92 -4.35
N LYS A 230 -2.91 -19.05 -4.28
CA LYS A 230 -4.34 -19.17 -4.53
C LYS A 230 -5.04 -19.60 -3.24
#